data_AF-A0A1X7BYB7-F1
#
_entry.id   AF-A0A1X7BYB7-F1
#
_cell.length_a   1.000
_cell.length_b   1.000
_cell.length_c   1.000
_cell.angle_alpha   90.00
_cell.angle_beta   90.00
_cell.angle_gamma   90.00
#
_symmetry.space_group_name_H-M   'P 1'
#
loop_
_entity.id
_entity.type
_entity.pdbx_description
1 polymer ?
#
loop_
_entity_poly.entity_id
_entity_poly.type
_entity_poly.pdbx_seq_one_letter_code
_entity_poly.pdbx_strand_id
1 'polypeptide(L)'
;MKHSRKRSNIVPLSLDPRSTNALKYKPEYCQLIIRRAKLGEFPEQWCSRIDISLSTMYNWANRYQEFDRASQLAWTHLTSYWTQAAWKAALGGPANTQVLIHILKKRFPDTWGHSARNTQASFPTSYGPEPKPRTSRPSDDLDGPSLEELEQELAELRQRNNI
;
A
#
# COMPACT_ATOMS: atom_id res chain seq x y z
N MET A 1 -11.14 35.26 12.33
CA MET A 1 -10.47 34.18 13.08
C MET A 1 -11.17 32.86 12.78
N LYS A 2 -10.55 31.95 12.02
CA LYS A 2 -11.18 30.67 11.61
C LYS A 2 -10.81 29.59 12.62
N HIS A 3 -11.83 28.98 13.23
CA HIS A 3 -11.68 27.94 14.23
C HIS A 3 -10.85 26.76 13.72
N SER A 4 -9.70 26.54 14.36
CA SER A 4 -8.95 25.30 14.28
C SER A 4 -9.84 24.19 14.85
N ARG A 5 -10.33 23.30 13.99
CA ARG A 5 -10.93 22.03 14.42
C ARG A 5 -9.80 21.15 14.95
N LYS A 6 -9.34 21.43 16.17
CA LYS A 6 -8.51 20.50 16.93
C LYS A 6 -9.30 19.19 17.00
N ARG A 7 -8.78 18.11 16.42
CA ARG A 7 -9.29 16.77 16.70
C ARG A 7 -8.93 16.46 18.14
N SER A 8 -9.79 16.87 19.07
CA SER A 8 -9.65 16.72 20.52
C SER A 8 -9.88 15.28 21.01
N ASN A 9 -9.63 14.28 20.18
CA ASN A 9 -9.79 12.88 20.55
C ASN A 9 -8.44 12.18 20.40
N ILE A 10 -7.92 11.65 21.53
CA ILE A 10 -7.26 10.33 21.69
C ILE A 10 -5.95 10.30 22.50
N VAL A 11 -5.34 11.40 22.96
CA VAL A 11 -4.11 11.28 23.76
C VAL A 11 -4.09 12.17 25.02
N PRO A 12 -4.01 11.62 26.24
CA PRO A 12 -3.58 12.37 27.41
C PRO A 12 -2.08 12.67 27.34
N LEU A 13 -1.70 13.92 27.65
CA LEU A 13 -0.31 14.44 27.66
C LEU A 13 0.53 13.99 28.87
N SER A 14 0.05 13.03 29.66
CA SER A 14 0.80 12.47 30.78
C SER A 14 1.36 11.10 30.41
N LEU A 15 2.65 10.86 30.71
CA LEU A 15 3.20 9.51 30.76
C LEU A 15 2.32 8.65 31.67
N ASP A 16 1.56 7.73 31.08
CA ASP A 16 0.61 6.89 31.80
C ASP A 16 1.40 5.91 32.70
N PRO A 17 1.19 5.89 34.03
CA PRO A 17 1.85 4.97 34.96
C PRO A 17 1.54 3.47 34.68
N ARG A 18 0.70 3.18 33.68
CA ARG A 18 0.44 1.85 33.11
C ARG A 18 1.49 1.37 32.09
N SER A 19 2.72 1.90 32.08
CA SER A 19 3.83 1.33 31.28
C SER A 19 4.06 -0.17 31.56
N THR A 20 3.57 -0.66 32.71
CA THR A 20 3.53 -2.05 33.15
C THR A 20 2.37 -2.88 32.56
N ASN A 21 1.36 -2.25 31.96
CA ASN A 21 0.20 -2.88 31.32
C ASN A 21 0.19 -2.67 29.79
N ALA A 22 1.36 -2.79 29.16
CA ALA A 22 1.49 -3.32 27.81
C ALA A 22 0.95 -4.77 27.80
N LEU A 23 -0.36 -4.92 27.94
CA LEU A 23 -1.10 -6.15 28.12
C LEU A 23 -0.83 -7.12 26.95
N LYS A 24 0.18 -7.97 27.19
CA LYS A 24 0.55 -9.22 26.52
C LYS A 24 0.39 -9.19 25.00
N TYR A 25 1.30 -8.47 24.33
CA TYR A 25 1.59 -8.81 22.93
C TYR A 25 1.82 -10.32 22.82
N LYS A 26 1.15 -10.96 21.86
CA LYS A 26 1.33 -12.37 21.52
C LYS A 26 1.77 -12.46 20.05
N PRO A 27 2.80 -13.27 19.73
CA PRO A 27 3.22 -13.48 18.35
C PRO A 27 2.09 -13.96 17.42
N GLU A 28 1.08 -14.63 17.99
CA GLU A 28 -0.14 -15.07 17.30
C GLU A 28 -0.89 -13.92 16.61
N TYR A 29 -0.80 -12.70 17.15
CA TYR A 29 -1.45 -11.52 16.58
C TYR A 29 -0.86 -11.13 15.22
N CYS A 30 0.41 -11.43 14.96
CA CYS A 30 1.03 -11.21 13.64
C CYS A 30 0.28 -11.97 12.53
N GLN A 31 -0.02 -13.25 12.77
CA GLN A 31 -0.77 -14.05 11.80
C GLN A 31 -2.23 -13.59 11.68
N LEU A 32 -2.82 -13.17 12.81
CA LEU A 32 -4.19 -12.67 12.83
C LEU A 32 -4.35 -11.42 11.96
N ILE A 33 -3.51 -10.39 12.12
CA ILE A 33 -3.64 -9.15 11.35
C ILE A 33 -3.45 -9.39 9.84
N ILE A 34 -2.50 -10.26 9.47
CA ILE A 34 -2.29 -10.66 8.06
C ILE A 34 -3.54 -11.35 7.52
N ARG A 35 -4.13 -12.28 8.27
CA ARG A 35 -5.35 -12.98 7.87
C ARG A 35 -6.51 -12.01 7.69
N ARG A 36 -6.68 -11.05 8.60
CA ARG A 36 -7.75 -10.05 8.51
C ARG A 36 -7.55 -9.09 7.34
N ALA A 37 -6.32 -8.68 7.07
CA ALA A 37 -6.00 -7.87 5.91
C ALA A 37 -6.33 -8.56 4.58
N LYS A 38 -6.08 -9.88 4.48
CA LYS A 38 -6.47 -10.69 3.30
C LYS A 38 -7.99 -10.72 3.07
N LEU A 39 -8.78 -10.49 4.11
CA LEU A 39 -10.25 -10.38 4.02
C LEU A 39 -10.72 -8.96 3.69
N GLY A 40 -9.80 -8.01 3.50
CA GLY A 40 -10.12 -6.60 3.24
C GLY A 40 -10.42 -5.78 4.49
N GLU A 41 -10.25 -6.34 5.69
CA GLU A 41 -10.49 -5.59 6.94
C GLU A 41 -9.41 -4.52 7.15
N PHE A 42 -9.80 -3.34 7.64
CA PHE A 42 -8.88 -2.25 7.97
C PHE A 42 -8.31 -2.37 9.40
N PRO A 43 -7.22 -1.65 9.74
CA PRO A 43 -6.58 -1.72 11.06
C PRO A 43 -7.51 -1.50 12.25
N GLU A 44 -8.51 -0.64 12.10
CA GLU A 44 -9.54 -0.39 13.12
C GLU A 44 -10.27 -1.69 13.48
N GLN A 45 -10.55 -2.54 12.49
CA GLN A 45 -11.20 -3.83 12.69
C GLN A 45 -10.23 -4.86 13.29
N TRP A 46 -8.96 -4.85 12.89
CA TRP A 46 -7.94 -5.74 13.47
C TRP A 46 -7.78 -5.45 14.97
N CYS A 47 -7.65 -4.16 15.30
CA CYS A 47 -7.52 -3.67 16.67
C CYS A 47 -8.75 -4.03 17.51
N SER A 48 -9.96 -3.81 16.97
CA SER A 48 -11.20 -4.19 17.63
C SER A 48 -11.29 -5.69 17.92
N ARG A 49 -10.77 -6.56 17.03
CA ARG A 49 -10.77 -8.02 17.24
C ARG A 49 -9.75 -8.49 18.30
N ILE A 50 -8.65 -7.76 18.47
CA ILE A 50 -7.60 -8.06 19.44
C ILE A 50 -7.85 -7.32 20.77
N ASP A 51 -8.91 -6.52 20.82
CA ASP A 51 -9.27 -5.66 21.96
C ASP A 51 -8.15 -4.69 22.35
N ILE A 52 -7.56 -4.05 21.34
CA ILE A 52 -6.53 -3.02 21.51
C ILE A 52 -6.93 -1.75 20.79
N SER A 53 -6.30 -0.64 21.20
CA SER A 53 -6.40 0.63 20.47
C SER A 53 -5.41 0.69 19.30
N LEU A 54 -5.66 1.58 18.33
CA LEU A 54 -4.69 1.85 17.25
C LEU A 54 -3.33 2.33 17.78
N SER A 55 -3.32 3.15 18.84
CA SER A 55 -2.07 3.61 19.44
C SER A 55 -1.27 2.45 20.04
N THR A 56 -1.94 1.47 20.66
CA THR A 56 -1.31 0.23 21.11
C THR A 56 -0.71 -0.56 19.95
N MET A 57 -1.44 -0.69 18.83
CA MET A 57 -0.93 -1.37 17.63
C MET A 57 0.33 -0.69 17.08
N TYR A 58 0.35 0.64 16.96
CA TYR A 58 1.54 1.38 16.52
C TYR A 58 2.70 1.24 17.49
N ASN A 59 2.42 1.26 18.80
CA ASN A 59 3.44 1.01 19.83
C ASN A 59 4.02 -0.40 19.72
N TRP A 60 3.22 -1.41 19.39
CA TRP A 60 3.69 -2.77 19.14
C TRP A 60 4.56 -2.86 17.90
N ALA A 61 4.19 -2.21 16.79
CA ALA A 61 5.03 -2.17 15.58
C ALA A 61 6.39 -1.53 15.86
N ASN A 62 6.42 -0.43 16.64
CA ASN A 62 7.68 0.23 17.00
C ASN A 62 8.57 -0.61 17.94
N ARG A 63 7.98 -1.52 18.73
CA ARG A 63 8.70 -2.30 19.76
C ARG A 63 9.07 -3.72 19.32
N TYR A 64 8.27 -4.35 18.47
CA TYR A 64 8.40 -5.75 18.06
C TYR A 64 8.58 -5.83 16.53
N GLN A 65 9.79 -6.13 16.08
CA GLN A 65 10.15 -6.13 14.65
C GLN A 65 9.30 -7.10 13.83
N GLU A 66 8.94 -8.24 14.41
CA GLU A 66 8.09 -9.23 13.76
C GLU A 66 6.64 -8.73 13.58
N PHE A 67 6.15 -7.89 14.50
CA PHE A 67 4.83 -7.28 14.38
C PHE A 67 4.82 -6.14 13.36
N ASP A 68 5.91 -5.35 13.29
CA ASP A 68 6.11 -4.38 12.20
C ASP A 68 6.11 -5.08 10.83
N ARG A 69 6.91 -6.13 10.67
CA ARG A 69 6.94 -6.92 9.44
C ARG A 69 5.56 -7.49 9.09
N ALA A 70 4.82 -8.00 10.09
CA ALA A 70 3.47 -8.49 9.89
C ALA A 70 2.50 -7.36 9.48
N SER A 71 2.65 -6.17 10.03
CA SER A 71 1.85 -4.98 9.70
C SER A 71 2.11 -4.52 8.27
N GLN A 72 3.37 -4.51 7.83
CA GLN A 72 3.73 -4.20 6.44
C GLN A 72 3.14 -5.22 5.46
N LEU A 73 3.26 -6.52 5.75
CA LEU A 73 2.63 -7.57 4.93
C LEU A 73 1.10 -7.46 4.91
N ALA A 74 0.48 -7.15 6.05
CA ALA A 74 -0.94 -6.88 6.15
C ALA A 74 -1.34 -5.70 5.24
N TRP A 75 -0.56 -4.61 5.23
CA TRP A 75 -0.80 -3.46 4.35
C TRP A 75 -0.75 -3.82 2.86
N THR A 76 0.20 -4.65 2.45
CA THR A 76 0.32 -5.16 1.09
C THR A 76 -0.90 -5.99 0.69
N HIS A 77 -1.34 -6.93 1.55
CA HIS A 77 -2.53 -7.73 1.30
C HIS A 77 -3.80 -6.90 1.23
N LEU A 78 -3.92 -5.91 2.11
CA LEU A 78 -5.07 -5.01 2.14
C LEU A 78 -5.15 -4.18 0.85
N THR A 79 -4.03 -3.60 0.41
CA THR A 79 -3.96 -2.85 -0.85
C THR A 79 -4.35 -3.74 -2.04
N SER A 80 -3.84 -4.98 -2.08
CA SER A 80 -4.17 -5.95 -3.13
C SER A 80 -5.66 -6.29 -3.15
N TYR A 81 -6.27 -6.56 -2.00
CA TYR A 81 -7.71 -6.85 -1.89
C TYR A 81 -8.56 -5.72 -2.46
N TRP A 82 -8.32 -4.49 -2.02
CA TRP A 82 -9.11 -3.34 -2.44
C TRP A 82 -8.86 -2.94 -3.90
N THR A 83 -7.64 -3.16 -4.40
CA THR A 83 -7.32 -3.02 -5.83
C THR A 83 -8.09 -4.03 -6.66
N GLN A 84 -8.15 -5.29 -6.22
CA GLN A 84 -8.95 -6.32 -6.90
C GLN A 84 -10.44 -5.99 -6.88
N ALA A 85 -10.96 -5.47 -5.75
CA ALA A 85 -12.34 -5.03 -5.66
C ALA A 85 -12.63 -3.89 -6.65
N ALA A 86 -11.75 -2.90 -6.76
CA ALA A 86 -11.88 -1.80 -7.72
C ALA A 86 -11.82 -2.29 -9.17
N TRP A 87 -10.91 -3.21 -9.48
CA TRP A 87 -10.82 -3.85 -10.80
C TRP A 87 -12.12 -4.57 -11.17
N LYS A 88 -12.64 -5.40 -10.27
CA LYS A 88 -13.91 -6.12 -10.49
C LYS A 88 -15.08 -5.15 -10.70
N ALA A 89 -15.13 -4.05 -9.94
CA ALA A 89 -16.13 -3.01 -10.13
C ALA A 89 -16.01 -2.32 -11.50
N ALA A 90 -14.78 -2.03 -11.95
CA ALA A 90 -14.54 -1.42 -13.25
C ALA A 90 -14.99 -2.32 -14.43
N LEU A 91 -14.92 -3.63 -14.28
CA LEU A 91 -15.40 -4.61 -15.27
C LEU A 91 -16.93 -4.84 -15.23
N GLY A 92 -17.70 -3.95 -14.60
CA GLY A 92 -19.16 -4.06 -14.52
C GLY A 92 -19.66 -4.82 -13.28
N GLY A 93 -18.80 -5.02 -12.27
CA GLY A 93 -19.23 -5.54 -10.98
C GLY A 93 -20.20 -4.60 -10.25
N PRO A 94 -20.93 -5.10 -9.23
CA PRO A 94 -22.01 -4.36 -8.57
C PRO A 94 -21.51 -3.25 -7.63
N ALA A 95 -20.21 -3.16 -7.38
CA ALA A 95 -19.64 -2.20 -6.44
C ALA A 95 -19.44 -0.83 -7.08
N ASN A 96 -19.60 0.24 -6.30
CA ASN A 96 -19.40 1.60 -6.80
C ASN A 96 -17.89 1.91 -6.95
N THR A 97 -17.42 1.94 -8.20
CA THR A 97 -16.03 2.22 -8.55
C THR A 97 -15.50 3.54 -7.98
N GLN A 98 -16.33 4.60 -7.92
CA GLN A 98 -15.91 5.90 -7.37
C GLN A 98 -15.63 5.84 -5.88
N VAL A 99 -16.46 5.09 -5.13
CA VAL A 99 -16.24 4.87 -3.69
C VAL A 99 -14.95 4.08 -3.46
N LEU A 100 -14.70 3.05 -4.26
CA LEU A 100 -13.50 2.23 -4.16
C LEU A 100 -12.23 3.04 -4.49
N ILE A 101 -12.25 3.83 -5.57
CA ILE A 101 -11.15 4.75 -5.91
C ILE A 101 -10.92 5.77 -4.79
N HIS A 102 -11.99 6.29 -4.17
CA HIS A 102 -11.87 7.22 -3.05
C HIS A 102 -11.18 6.56 -1.84
N ILE A 103 -11.59 5.34 -1.49
CA ILE A 103 -10.96 4.54 -0.43
C ILE A 103 -9.48 4.34 -0.74
N LEU A 104 -9.16 3.89 -1.95
CA LEU A 104 -7.78 3.64 -2.38
C LEU A 104 -6.91 4.90 -2.27
N LYS A 105 -7.39 6.03 -2.79
CA LYS A 105 -6.71 7.34 -2.71
C LYS A 105 -6.46 7.83 -1.28
N LYS A 106 -7.40 7.58 -0.37
CA LYS A 106 -7.30 8.06 1.03
C LYS A 106 -6.48 7.16 1.93
N ARG A 107 -6.55 5.84 1.72
CA ARG A 107 -5.89 4.84 2.58
C ARG A 107 -4.49 4.47 2.06
N PHE A 108 -4.27 4.56 0.75
CA PHE A 108 -3.01 4.23 0.10
C PHE A 108 -2.53 5.39 -0.79
N PRO A 109 -2.33 6.59 -0.22
CA PRO A 109 -1.97 7.78 -1.00
C PRO A 109 -0.64 7.62 -1.76
N ASP A 110 0.29 6.81 -1.26
CA ASP A 110 1.59 6.60 -1.90
C ASP A 110 1.47 5.79 -3.21
N THR A 111 0.44 4.94 -3.31
CA THR A 111 0.19 4.04 -4.46
C THR A 111 -0.93 4.55 -5.38
N TRP A 112 -1.93 5.24 -4.81
CA TRP A 112 -3.13 5.66 -5.54
C TRP A 112 -3.39 7.16 -5.51
N GLY A 113 -2.59 7.93 -4.76
CA GLY A 113 -2.70 9.38 -4.67
C GLY A 113 -2.29 10.10 -5.95
N HIS A 114 -2.36 11.43 -5.92
CA HIS A 114 -2.10 12.25 -7.12
C HIS A 114 -0.63 12.23 -7.55
N SER A 115 0.26 11.90 -6.62
CA SER A 115 1.70 11.78 -6.85
C SER A 115 2.16 10.34 -6.60
N ALA A 116 1.29 9.36 -6.87
CA ALA A 116 1.60 7.96 -6.65
C ALA A 116 2.86 7.55 -7.42
N ARG A 117 3.87 7.08 -6.69
CA ARG A 117 5.09 6.51 -7.24
C ARG A 117 5.24 5.20 -6.52
N ASN A 118 4.86 4.09 -7.15
CA ASN A 118 4.96 2.76 -6.54
C ASN A 118 6.46 2.48 -6.29
N THR A 119 6.90 2.78 -5.08
CA THR A 119 8.29 2.86 -4.63
C THR A 119 8.61 1.64 -3.76
N GLN A 120 9.84 1.12 -3.65
CA GLN A 120 11.06 1.69 -3.06
C GLN A 120 11.89 2.57 -4.01
N ALA A 121 11.86 3.89 -3.85
CA ALA A 121 12.47 4.85 -4.79
C ALA A 121 12.19 4.53 -6.29
N SER A 122 10.97 4.04 -6.60
CA SER A 122 10.41 3.78 -7.93
C SER A 122 11.23 2.86 -8.87
N PHE A 123 11.91 1.84 -8.32
CA PHE A 123 12.57 0.65 -8.93
C PHE A 123 12.91 0.64 -10.44
N PRO A 124 14.22 0.66 -10.79
CA PRO A 124 14.86 -0.59 -11.23
C PRO A 124 16.22 -0.83 -10.56
N THR A 125 16.49 -2.04 -10.07
CA THR A 125 17.76 -2.40 -9.42
C THR A 125 18.53 -3.46 -10.20
N SER A 126 19.63 -3.03 -10.81
CA SER A 126 20.78 -3.88 -11.13
C SER A 126 22.04 -3.02 -10.94
N TYR A 127 22.78 -3.25 -9.85
CA TYR A 127 24.10 -2.68 -9.47
C TYR A 127 24.78 -1.68 -10.45
N GLY A 128 24.89 -0.40 -10.06
CA GLY A 128 25.79 0.61 -10.67
C GLY A 128 25.70 2.01 -10.02
N PRO A 129 26.79 2.81 -9.95
CA PRO A 129 26.80 4.13 -9.30
C PRO A 129 25.96 5.17 -10.08
N GLU A 130 25.33 6.10 -9.34
CA GLU A 130 24.29 7.04 -9.82
C GLU A 130 24.68 7.86 -11.08
N PRO A 131 23.79 7.98 -12.09
CA PRO A 131 23.96 8.96 -13.16
C PRO A 131 23.45 10.35 -12.72
N LYS A 132 24.25 11.38 -13.05
CA LYS A 132 24.07 12.81 -12.70
C LYS A 132 22.68 13.39 -13.05
N PRO A 133 22.22 14.45 -12.35
CA PRO A 133 20.90 15.04 -12.57
C PRO A 133 20.76 15.57 -14.01
N ARG A 134 19.75 15.07 -14.73
CA ARG A 134 19.41 15.55 -16.07
C ARG A 134 18.81 16.95 -15.97
N THR A 135 19.44 17.89 -16.66
CA THR A 135 18.86 19.19 -16.99
C THR A 135 17.59 18.99 -17.82
N SER A 136 16.54 19.75 -17.52
CA SER A 136 15.26 19.72 -18.23
C SER A 136 15.45 19.96 -19.73
N ARG A 137 15.07 18.97 -20.55
CA ARG A 137 14.83 19.16 -21.99
C ARG A 137 13.33 19.22 -22.28
N PRO A 138 12.90 19.96 -23.31
CA PRO A 138 11.50 20.06 -23.69
C PRO A 138 10.99 18.72 -24.24
N SER A 139 9.71 18.47 -24.04
CA SER A 139 8.97 17.33 -24.58
C SER A 139 9.04 17.28 -26.10
N ASP A 140 9.67 16.26 -26.66
CA ASP A 140 9.39 15.70 -27.98
C ASP A 140 10.03 14.29 -28.04
N ASP A 141 9.41 13.42 -28.84
CA ASP A 141 9.81 12.05 -29.21
C ASP A 141 9.36 10.90 -28.29
N LEU A 142 8.08 10.51 -28.44
CA LEU A 142 7.61 9.15 -28.18
C LEU A 142 7.47 8.39 -29.52
N ASP A 143 8.58 8.19 -30.22
CA ASP A 143 8.63 7.23 -31.33
C ASP A 143 8.96 5.85 -30.75
N GLY A 144 7.95 5.22 -30.16
CA GLY A 144 7.96 3.79 -29.89
C GLY A 144 7.62 2.99 -31.16
N PRO A 145 8.03 1.71 -31.24
CA PRO A 145 7.72 0.89 -32.39
C PRO A 145 6.21 0.80 -32.59
N SER A 146 5.79 0.89 -33.85
CA SER A 146 4.38 0.85 -34.19
C SER A 146 3.78 -0.52 -33.85
N LEU A 147 2.46 -0.59 -33.68
CA LEU A 147 1.75 -1.84 -33.38
C LEU A 147 2.11 -2.96 -34.38
N GLU A 148 2.31 -2.59 -35.65
CA GLU A 148 2.65 -3.51 -36.74
C GLU A 148 4.05 -4.11 -36.58
N GLU A 149 5.02 -3.33 -36.08
CA GLU A 149 6.39 -3.79 -35.83
C GLU A 149 6.42 -4.81 -34.68
N LEU A 150 5.61 -4.58 -33.64
CA LEU A 150 5.48 -5.50 -32.51
C LEU A 150 4.80 -6.82 -32.92
N GLU A 151 3.85 -6.78 -33.85
CA GLU A 151 3.17 -7.96 -34.38
C GLU A 151 4.11 -8.83 -35.24
N GLN A 152 4.97 -8.19 -36.05
CA GLN A 152 5.99 -8.89 -36.84
C GLN A 152 7.02 -9.57 -35.94
N GLU A 153 7.51 -8.88 -34.90
CA GLU A 153 8.46 -9.45 -33.94
C GLU A 153 7.87 -10.67 -33.19
N LEU A 154 6.58 -10.61 -32.82
CA LEU A 154 5.86 -11.73 -32.22
C LEU A 154 5.71 -12.94 -33.17
N ALA A 155 5.52 -12.69 -34.47
CA ALA A 155 5.42 -13.75 -35.48
C ALA A 155 6.77 -14.45 -35.70
N GLU A 156 7.87 -13.70 -35.75
CA GLU A 156 9.22 -14.24 -35.89
C GLU A 156 9.62 -15.09 -34.68
N LEU A 157 9.33 -14.63 -33.47
CA LEU A 157 9.60 -15.38 -32.23
C LEU A 157 8.80 -16.68 -32.16
N ARG A 158 7.57 -16.70 -32.68
CA ARG A 158 6.75 -17.92 -32.78
C ARG A 158 7.31 -18.93 -33.77
N GLN A 159 7.89 -18.48 -34.89
CA GLN A 159 8.55 -19.38 -35.83
C GLN A 159 9.86 -19.93 -35.27
N ARG A 160 10.60 -19.11 -34.52
CA ARG A 160 11.89 -19.49 -33.93
C ARG A 160 11.79 -20.53 -32.81
N ASN A 161 10.63 -20.60 -32.14
CA ASN A 161 10.35 -21.54 -31.04
C ASN A 161 9.60 -22.81 -31.49
N ASN A 162 9.39 -23.03 -32.79
CA ASN A 162 8.71 -24.22 -33.32
C ASN A 162 9.69 -25.16 -34.04
N ILE A 163 10.62 -25.71 -33.25
CA ILE A 163 11.30 -27.00 -33.52
C ILE A 163 10.77 -28.00 -32.50
#